data_AF-A0A661NTQ4-F1
#
_entry.id   AF-A0A661NTQ4-F1
#
_cell.length_a   1.000
_cell.length_b   1.000
_cell.length_c   1.000
_cell.angle_alpha   90.00
_cell.angle_beta   90.00
_cell.angle_gamma   90.00
#
_symmetry.space_group_name_H-M   'P 1'
#
loop_
_entity.id
_entity.type
_entity.pdbx_description
1 polymer ?
#
loop_
_entity_poly.entity_id
_entity_poly.type
_entity_poly.pdbx_seq_one_letter_code
_entity_poly.pdbx_strand_id
1 'polypeptide(L)'
;MRRRDARTVLAALTIERLNQDIFTCVELLHRENQTHLSLAGVEEIVVPDEYAGKILATASRNRGVVAVLDELLTSDLGNNIYKAPAPVEWFGKDVGWVMQRIKGEHDALFISLERSGSKGDKPRVLVNPPLQEKVEKGDYLIFLARSLPGSLN
;
A
#
# COMPACT_ATOMS: atom_id res chain seq x y z
N MET A 1 5.06 -0.48 -28.12
CA MET A 1 4.01 -1.22 -27.37
C MET A 1 4.01 -2.70 -27.79
N ARG A 2 4.53 -3.60 -26.95
CA ARG A 2 4.41 -5.05 -27.19
C ARG A 2 2.94 -5.48 -27.02
N ARG A 3 2.44 -6.40 -27.84
CA ARG A 3 1.01 -6.81 -27.89
C ARG A 3 0.40 -7.18 -26.53
N ARG A 4 1.20 -7.69 -25.59
CA ARG A 4 0.73 -8.10 -24.24
C ARG A 4 0.38 -6.88 -23.37
N ASP A 5 1.25 -5.88 -23.28
CA ASP A 5 0.97 -4.66 -22.50
C ASP A 5 -0.23 -3.88 -23.10
N ALA A 6 -0.36 -3.88 -24.43
CA ALA A 6 -1.51 -3.24 -25.10
C ALA A 6 -2.86 -3.79 -24.67
N ARG A 7 -2.95 -5.13 -24.53
CA ARG A 7 -4.18 -5.78 -24.10
C ARG A 7 -4.51 -5.47 -22.64
N THR A 8 -3.52 -5.49 -21.74
CA THR A 8 -3.69 -5.13 -20.33
C THR A 8 -4.16 -3.69 -20.19
N VAL A 9 -3.52 -2.77 -20.93
CA VAL A 9 -3.89 -1.35 -20.91
C VAL A 9 -5.34 -1.18 -21.35
N LEU A 10 -5.73 -1.74 -22.50
CA LEU A 10 -7.10 -1.60 -23.01
C LEU A 10 -8.15 -2.20 -22.05
N ALA A 11 -7.85 -3.34 -21.44
CA ALA A 11 -8.73 -3.97 -20.47
C ALA A 11 -8.94 -3.07 -19.24
N ALA A 12 -7.86 -2.55 -18.67
CA ALA A 12 -7.92 -1.64 -17.52
C ALA A 12 -8.70 -0.37 -17.86
N LEU A 13 -8.40 0.29 -18.99
CA LEU A 13 -9.16 1.46 -19.45
C LEU A 13 -10.66 1.18 -19.63
N THR A 14 -11.01 -0.03 -20.05
CA THR A 14 -12.40 -0.43 -20.22
C THR A 14 -13.08 -0.63 -18.87
N ILE A 15 -12.41 -1.27 -17.91
CA ILE A 15 -12.91 -1.46 -16.54
C ILE A 15 -13.14 -0.10 -15.86
N GLU A 16 -12.15 0.78 -15.88
CA GLU A 16 -12.23 2.14 -15.32
C GLU A 16 -13.37 2.96 -15.93
N ARG A 17 -13.58 2.81 -17.24
CA ARG A 17 -14.68 3.49 -17.94
C ARG A 17 -16.05 2.96 -17.52
N LEU A 18 -16.16 1.67 -17.19
CA LEU A 18 -17.42 1.05 -16.78
C LEU A 18 -17.76 1.34 -15.32
N ASN A 19 -16.75 1.42 -14.45
CA ASN A 19 -16.90 1.78 -13.05
C ASN A 19 -15.62 2.47 -12.55
N GLN A 20 -15.72 3.75 -12.18
CA GLN A 20 -14.58 4.54 -11.69
C GLN A 20 -14.27 4.32 -10.20
N ASP A 21 -15.14 3.60 -9.48
CA ASP A 21 -14.97 3.31 -8.06
C ASP A 21 -14.36 1.92 -7.81
N ILE A 22 -14.02 1.18 -8.87
CA ILE A 22 -13.39 -0.14 -8.75
C ILE A 22 -11.88 0.03 -8.55
N PHE A 23 -11.34 -0.66 -7.55
CA PHE A 23 -9.90 -0.74 -7.38
C PHE A 23 -9.29 -1.64 -8.45
N THR A 24 -8.40 -1.08 -9.27
CA THR A 24 -7.74 -1.80 -10.36
C THR A 24 -6.24 -1.92 -10.11
N CYS A 25 -5.76 -3.16 -10.09
CA CYS A 25 -4.34 -3.49 -10.06
C CYS A 25 -3.94 -4.16 -11.38
N VAL A 26 -2.85 -3.69 -12.00
CA VAL A 26 -2.36 -4.20 -13.29
C VAL A 26 -0.87 -4.51 -13.27
N GLU A 27 -0.51 -5.60 -13.94
CA GLU A 27 0.88 -5.93 -14.24
C GLU A 27 1.25 -5.40 -15.64
N LEU A 28 2.35 -4.67 -15.72
CA LEU A 28 2.98 -4.29 -16.99
C LEU A 28 4.36 -4.94 -17.11
N LEU A 29 4.74 -5.30 -18.34
CA LEU A 29 6.11 -5.73 -18.61
C LEU A 29 7.08 -4.55 -18.71
N HIS A 30 6.61 -3.40 -19.20
CA HIS A 30 7.44 -2.20 -19.37
C HIS A 30 6.71 -0.96 -18.87
N ARG A 31 7.46 -0.03 -18.29
CA ARG A 31 6.94 1.21 -17.68
C ARG A 31 6.32 2.20 -18.67
N GLU A 32 6.57 2.04 -19.97
CA GLU A 32 6.17 2.97 -21.03
C GLU A 32 4.68 3.38 -20.96
N ASN A 33 3.80 2.47 -20.53
CA ASN A 33 2.35 2.73 -20.45
C ASN A 33 1.86 3.14 -19.05
N GLN A 34 2.75 3.25 -18.06
CA GLN A 34 2.37 3.55 -16.67
C GLN A 34 1.64 4.89 -16.56
N THR A 35 2.11 5.92 -17.27
CA THR A 35 1.51 7.26 -17.24
C THR A 35 0.08 7.23 -17.78
N HIS A 36 -0.17 6.50 -18.87
CA HIS A 36 -1.50 6.41 -19.47
C HIS A 36 -2.50 5.71 -18.54
N LEU A 37 -2.06 4.66 -17.84
CA LEU A 37 -2.90 3.94 -16.88
C LEU A 37 -3.16 4.76 -15.61
N SER A 38 -2.14 5.44 -15.09
CA SER A 38 -2.30 6.34 -13.93
C SER A 38 -3.29 7.47 -14.22
N LEU A 39 -3.25 8.05 -15.42
CA LEU A 39 -4.20 9.10 -15.84
C LEU A 39 -5.63 8.57 -16.02
N ALA A 40 -5.80 7.27 -16.18
CA ALA A 40 -7.09 6.65 -16.42
C ALA A 40 -7.81 6.17 -15.16
N GLY A 41 -7.19 6.32 -13.99
CA GLY A 41 -7.78 5.92 -12.71
C GLY A 41 -7.14 4.68 -12.08
N VAL A 42 -6.31 3.94 -12.82
CA VAL A 42 -5.68 2.72 -12.30
C VAL A 42 -4.75 3.04 -11.14
N GLU A 43 -5.06 2.50 -9.97
CA GLU A 43 -4.41 2.85 -8.72
C GLU A 43 -3.07 2.13 -8.54
N GLU A 44 -3.03 0.82 -8.84
CA GLU A 44 -1.84 0.00 -8.64
C GLU A 44 -1.28 -0.55 -9.95
N ILE A 45 -0.03 -0.19 -10.25
CA ILE A 45 0.68 -0.64 -11.45
C ILE A 45 1.99 -1.30 -11.04
N VAL A 46 2.05 -2.62 -11.21
CA VAL A 46 3.23 -3.43 -10.87
C VAL A 46 4.05 -3.71 -12.13
N VAL A 47 5.34 -3.41 -12.06
CA VAL A 47 6.32 -3.80 -13.09
C VAL A 47 7.30 -4.79 -12.45
N PRO A 48 7.07 -6.10 -12.56
CA PRO A 48 7.77 -7.11 -11.74
C PRO A 48 9.28 -7.00 -11.77
N ASP A 49 9.88 -6.78 -12.94
CA ASP A 49 11.33 -6.69 -13.12
C ASP A 49 11.96 -5.54 -12.33
N GLU A 50 11.23 -4.43 -12.16
CA GLU A 50 11.72 -3.30 -11.35
C GLU A 50 11.75 -3.63 -9.86
N TYR A 51 10.73 -4.34 -9.38
CA TYR A 51 10.68 -4.78 -7.98
C TYR A 51 11.72 -5.85 -7.71
N ALA A 52 11.90 -6.82 -8.63
CA ALA A 52 12.95 -7.82 -8.54
C ALA A 52 14.34 -7.16 -8.42
N GLY A 53 14.64 -6.16 -9.25
CA GLY A 53 15.89 -5.41 -9.17
C GLY A 53 16.09 -4.68 -7.84
N LYS A 54 15.04 -4.02 -7.32
CA LYS A 54 15.07 -3.34 -6.01
C LYS A 54 15.26 -4.31 -4.84
N ILE A 55 14.62 -5.47 -4.89
CA ILE A 55 14.74 -6.52 -3.88
C ILE A 55 16.17 -7.07 -3.89
N LEU A 56 16.73 -7.38 -5.06
CA LEU A 56 18.11 -7.86 -5.19
C LEU A 56 19.14 -6.85 -4.66
N ALA A 57 18.98 -5.56 -5.02
CA ALA A 57 19.83 -4.50 -4.51
C ALA A 57 19.79 -4.43 -2.97
N THR A 58 18.59 -4.50 -2.38
CA THR A 58 18.41 -4.50 -0.92
C THR A 58 19.02 -5.73 -0.26
N ALA A 59 18.77 -6.92 -0.83
CA ALA A 59 19.22 -8.19 -0.31
C ALA A 59 20.75 -8.35 -0.36
N SER A 60 21.42 -7.72 -1.33
CA SER A 60 22.89 -7.71 -1.42
C SER A 60 23.56 -7.08 -0.19
N ARG A 61 22.87 -6.15 0.48
CA ARG A 61 23.35 -5.43 1.66
C ARG A 61 22.75 -5.95 2.97
N ASN A 62 21.51 -6.44 2.92
CA ASN A 62 20.74 -6.85 4.09
C ASN A 62 20.37 -8.33 4.01
N ARG A 63 21.26 -9.19 4.52
CA ARG A 63 21.02 -10.64 4.55
C ARG A 63 19.73 -10.94 5.34
N GLY A 64 18.91 -11.84 4.81
CA GLY A 64 17.65 -12.25 5.43
C GLY A 64 16.42 -11.43 5.03
N VAL A 65 16.58 -10.29 4.35
CA VAL A 65 15.44 -9.43 3.96
C VAL A 65 14.45 -10.16 3.04
N VAL A 66 14.92 -11.08 2.19
CA VAL A 66 14.05 -11.85 1.29
C VAL A 66 13.11 -12.77 2.08
N ALA A 67 13.58 -13.40 3.15
CA ALA A 67 12.73 -14.25 3.99
C ALA A 67 11.64 -13.43 4.71
N VAL A 68 11.97 -12.20 5.13
CA VAL A 68 10.97 -11.29 5.70
C VAL A 68 9.93 -10.91 4.66
N LEU A 69 10.35 -10.55 3.43
CA LEU A 69 9.41 -10.24 2.36
C LEU A 69 8.53 -11.45 1.98
N ASP A 70 9.07 -12.66 2.01
CA ASP A 70 8.35 -13.89 1.72
C ASP A 70 7.23 -14.15 2.73
N GLU A 71 7.51 -13.97 4.04
CA GLU A 71 6.47 -14.00 5.08
C GLU A 71 5.41 -12.91 4.85
N LEU A 72 5.82 -11.66 4.62
CA LEU A 72 4.89 -10.53 4.54
C LEU A 72 4.01 -10.53 3.28
N LEU A 73 4.46 -11.13 2.18
CA LEU A 73 3.75 -11.15 0.90
C LEU A 73 2.99 -12.45 0.65
N THR A 74 3.20 -13.47 1.46
CA THR A 74 2.50 -14.75 1.36
C THR A 74 1.29 -14.74 2.29
N SER A 75 0.09 -14.65 1.69
CA SER A 75 -1.16 -14.79 2.44
C SER A 75 -1.15 -16.11 3.23
N ASP A 76 -1.59 -16.05 4.49
CA ASP A 76 -1.64 -17.16 5.46
C ASP A 76 -0.35 -17.53 6.22
N LEU A 77 0.76 -16.80 6.04
CA LEU A 77 1.97 -17.01 6.84
C LEU A 77 2.21 -15.86 7.85
N GLY A 78 2.21 -16.17 9.14
CA GLY A 78 2.71 -15.25 10.17
C GLY A 78 1.99 -13.90 10.21
N ASN A 79 2.73 -12.81 9.98
CA ASN A 79 2.20 -11.45 9.95
C ASN A 79 1.94 -10.97 8.52
N ASN A 80 0.81 -10.30 8.30
CA ASN A 80 0.41 -9.70 7.04
C ASN A 80 0.33 -8.17 7.15
N ILE A 81 0.45 -7.51 6.00
CA ILE A 81 0.20 -6.07 5.87
C ILE A 81 -1.32 -5.85 5.79
N TYR A 82 -1.83 -5.02 6.70
CA TYR A 82 -3.22 -4.58 6.71
C TYR A 82 -3.31 -3.07 6.56
N LYS A 83 -4.38 -2.63 5.89
CA LYS A 83 -4.76 -1.23 5.75
C LYS A 83 -6.16 -1.05 6.33
N ALA A 84 -6.34 -0.06 7.20
CA ALA A 84 -7.64 0.27 7.79
C ALA A 84 -7.81 1.79 7.92
N PRO A 85 -9.04 2.32 7.86
CA PRO A 85 -9.28 3.73 8.12
C PRO A 85 -8.90 4.07 9.57
N ALA A 86 -8.38 5.26 9.79
CA ALA A 86 -8.13 5.75 11.14
C ALA A 86 -9.47 5.93 11.90
N PRO A 87 -9.62 5.37 13.11
CA PRO A 87 -10.80 5.59 13.94
C PRO A 87 -11.00 7.06 14.27
N VAL A 88 -12.27 7.49 14.37
CA VAL A 88 -12.62 8.88 14.63
C VAL A 88 -12.05 9.36 15.97
N GLU A 89 -11.95 8.46 16.95
CA GLU A 89 -11.39 8.71 18.27
C GLU A 89 -9.88 8.99 18.24
N TRP A 90 -9.20 8.63 17.15
CA TRP A 90 -7.76 8.77 16.99
C TRP A 90 -7.38 10.06 16.26
N PHE A 91 -8.35 10.81 15.73
CA PHE A 91 -8.08 12.09 15.08
C PHE A 91 -7.46 13.09 16.06
N GLY A 92 -6.39 13.76 15.63
CA GLY A 92 -5.58 14.68 16.44
C GLY A 92 -4.62 13.99 17.41
N LYS A 93 -4.62 12.65 17.49
CA LYS A 93 -3.61 11.90 18.25
C LYS A 93 -2.30 11.85 17.49
N ASP A 94 -1.23 11.79 18.27
CA ASP A 94 0.13 11.59 17.78
C ASP A 94 0.31 10.15 17.28
N VAL A 95 1.07 9.96 16.21
CA VAL A 95 1.50 8.64 15.73
C VAL A 95 2.12 7.83 16.86
N GLY A 96 2.89 8.46 17.77
CA GLY A 96 3.46 7.75 18.92
C GLY A 96 2.40 7.14 19.85
N TRP A 97 1.28 7.83 20.05
CA TRP A 97 0.14 7.29 20.80
C TRP A 97 -0.50 6.12 20.04
N VAL A 98 -0.68 6.28 18.72
CA VAL A 98 -1.23 5.22 17.86
C VAL A 98 -0.36 3.98 17.95
N MET A 99 0.95 4.10 17.72
CA MET A 99 1.91 2.99 17.80
C MET A 99 1.81 2.22 19.12
N GLN A 100 1.74 2.93 20.25
CA GLN A 100 1.56 2.31 21.56
C GLN A 100 0.22 1.56 21.66
N ARG A 101 -0.85 2.16 21.14
CA ARG A 101 -2.21 1.58 21.15
C ARG A 101 -2.28 0.29 20.36
N ILE A 102 -1.91 0.30 19.07
CA ILE A 102 -1.95 -0.90 18.21
C ILE A 102 -1.01 -1.99 18.71
N LYS A 103 0.18 -1.62 19.22
CA LYS A 103 1.09 -2.63 19.79
C LYS A 103 0.52 -3.25 21.06
N GLY A 104 -0.03 -2.43 21.96
CA GLY A 104 -0.55 -2.91 23.25
C GLY A 104 -1.85 -3.74 23.12
N GLU A 105 -2.73 -3.39 22.20
CA GLU A 105 -4.03 -4.06 22.07
C GLU A 105 -4.08 -5.19 21.06
N HIS A 106 -3.27 -5.10 20.01
CA HIS A 106 -3.39 -5.96 18.84
C HIS A 106 -2.08 -6.67 18.51
N ASP A 107 -1.03 -6.49 19.33
CA ASP A 107 0.33 -6.97 19.08
C ASP A 107 0.87 -6.54 17.69
N ALA A 108 0.31 -5.47 17.13
CA ALA A 108 0.58 -5.04 15.76
C ALA A 108 1.74 -4.05 15.69
N LEU A 109 2.45 -4.03 14.55
CA LEU A 109 3.50 -3.06 14.26
C LEU A 109 3.01 -2.03 13.25
N PHE A 110 3.01 -0.76 13.65
CA PHE A 110 2.70 0.34 12.73
C PHE A 110 3.76 0.47 11.64
N ILE A 111 3.34 0.65 10.39
CA ILE A 111 4.23 0.86 9.24
C ILE A 111 4.13 2.29 8.73
N SER A 112 2.91 2.75 8.42
CA SER A 112 2.72 4.02 7.74
C SER A 112 1.35 4.64 7.95
N LEU A 113 1.31 5.95 7.74
CA LEU A 113 0.10 6.75 7.61
C LEU A 113 -0.08 7.10 6.13
N GLU A 114 -1.25 6.82 5.57
CA GLU A 114 -1.61 7.25 4.22
C GLU A 114 -2.67 8.34 4.33
N ARG A 115 -2.35 9.54 3.82
CA ARG A 115 -3.29 10.65 3.76
C ARG A 115 -3.88 10.75 2.36
N SER A 116 -5.20 10.68 2.29
CA SER A 116 -5.94 10.91 1.06
C SER A 116 -5.61 12.32 0.54
N GLY A 117 -5.13 12.41 -0.71
CA GLY A 117 -4.87 13.69 -1.37
C GLY A 117 -6.16 14.40 -1.77
N SER A 118 -6.06 15.68 -2.16
CA SER A 118 -7.15 16.39 -2.82
C SER A 118 -7.56 15.65 -4.11
N LYS A 119 -8.82 15.77 -4.53
CA LYS A 119 -9.38 15.07 -5.70
C LYS A 119 -8.44 15.16 -6.93
N GLY A 120 -7.81 14.04 -7.31
CA GLY A 120 -6.86 13.94 -8.44
C GLY A 120 -5.38 13.87 -8.06
N ASP A 121 -5.01 14.04 -6.79
CA ASP A 121 -3.64 13.88 -6.31
C ASP A 121 -3.40 12.47 -5.75
N LYS A 122 -2.18 11.94 -5.92
CA LYS A 122 -1.85 10.60 -5.39
C LYS A 122 -1.90 10.63 -3.86
N PRO A 123 -2.39 9.56 -3.20
CA PRO A 123 -2.36 9.49 -1.75
C PRO A 123 -0.92 9.64 -1.23
N ARG A 124 -0.75 10.47 -0.20
CA ARG A 124 0.56 10.70 0.40
C ARG A 124 0.80 9.65 1.46
N VAL A 125 1.69 8.70 1.16
CA VAL A 125 2.13 7.68 2.11
C VAL A 125 3.34 8.17 2.88
N LEU A 126 3.23 8.24 4.20
CA LEU A 126 4.30 8.54 5.13
C LEU A 126 4.74 7.24 5.81
N VAL A 127 5.78 6.60 5.28
CA VAL A 127 6.39 5.40 5.88
C VAL A 127 7.23 5.78 7.08
N ASN A 128 7.04 5.07 8.19
CA ASN A 128 7.66 5.35 9.49
C ASN A 128 7.56 6.85 9.85
N PRO A 129 6.34 7.41 9.98
CA PRO A 129 6.17 8.82 10.22
C PRO A 129 6.72 9.22 11.60
N PRO A 130 7.12 10.50 11.79
CA PRO A 130 7.56 11.00 13.08
C PRO A 130 6.51 10.79 14.17
N LEU A 131 6.92 10.59 15.42
CA LEU A 131 6.00 10.31 16.53
C LEU A 131 4.97 11.42 16.75
N GLN A 132 5.33 12.67 16.46
CA GLN A 132 4.49 13.86 16.59
C GLN A 132 3.56 14.11 15.39
N GLU A 133 3.66 13.30 14.33
CA GLU A 133 2.73 13.40 13.21
C GLU A 133 1.31 13.13 13.71
N LYS A 134 0.36 13.95 13.27
CA LYS A 134 -1.03 13.85 13.71
C LYS A 134 -1.83 13.00 12.75
N VAL A 135 -2.64 12.12 13.31
CA VAL A 135 -3.67 11.42 12.54
C VAL A 135 -4.83 12.37 12.27
N GLU A 136 -5.26 12.44 11.02
CA GLU A 136 -6.32 13.31 10.54
C GLU A 136 -7.49 12.51 9.97
N LYS A 137 -8.61 13.20 9.75
CA LYS A 137 -9.79 12.60 9.14
C LYS A 137 -9.47 12.18 7.70
N GLY A 138 -9.78 10.93 7.37
CA GLY A 138 -9.54 10.37 6.03
C GLY A 138 -8.14 9.76 5.86
N ASP A 139 -7.36 9.71 6.94
CA ASP A 139 -6.14 8.93 6.97
C ASP A 139 -6.45 7.42 7.04
N TYR A 140 -5.60 6.65 6.39
CA TYR A 140 -5.52 5.20 6.53
C TYR A 140 -4.24 4.83 7.27
N LEU A 141 -4.36 3.83 8.14
CA LEU A 141 -3.26 3.26 8.90
C LEU A 141 -2.85 1.96 8.22
N ILE A 142 -1.54 1.80 8.00
CA ILE A 142 -0.96 0.54 7.51
C ILE A 142 -0.10 -0.05 8.62
N PHE A 143 -0.32 -1.32 8.91
CA PHE A 143 0.34 -2.02 10.01
C PHE A 143 0.54 -3.51 9.69
N LEU A 144 1.48 -4.13 10.38
CA LEU A 144 1.67 -5.59 10.39
C LEU A 144 0.95 -6.19 11.58
N ALA A 145 0.17 -7.23 11.33
CA ALA A 145 -0.45 -8.02 12.38
C ALA A 145 -0.63 -9.47 11.90
N ARG A 146 -0.96 -10.40 12.79
CA ARG A 146 -1.35 -11.76 12.37
C ARG A 146 -2.75 -11.81 11.75
N SER A 147 -3.66 -11.01 12.28
CA SER A 147 -5.04 -10.91 11.83
C SER A 147 -5.50 -9.46 11.87
N LEU A 148 -6.44 -9.09 11.00
CA LEU A 148 -7.05 -7.77 11.02
C LEU A 148 -7.77 -7.56 12.37
N PRO A 149 -7.44 -6.51 13.14
CA PRO A 149 -8.11 -6.25 14.41
C PRO A 149 -9.57 -5.88 14.18
N GLY A 150 -10.51 -6.58 14.84
CA GLY A 150 -11.94 -6.35 14.67
C GLY A 150 -12.44 -4.95 15.09
N SER A 151 -11.62 -4.18 15.83
CA SER A 151 -11.87 -2.77 16.20
C SER A 151 -11.54 -1.76 15.10
N LEU A 152 -10.90 -2.19 14.01
CA LEU A 152 -10.48 -1.36 12.88
C LEU A 152 -11.26 -1.71 11.59
N ASN A 153 -12.32 -2.53 11.69
CA ASN A 153 -13.26 -2.83 10.60
C ASN A 153 -14.32 -1.74 10.43
#